data_AF-A0A2E9WQ64-F1
#
_entry.id   AF-A0A2E9WQ64-F1
#
_cell.length_a   1.000
_cell.length_b   1.000
_cell.length_c   1.000
_cell.angle_alpha   90.00
_cell.angle_beta   90.00
_cell.angle_gamma   90.00
#
_symmetry.space_group_name_H-M   'P 1'
#
loop_
_entity.id
_entity.type
_entity.pdbx_description
1 polymer ?
#
loop_
_entity_poly.entity_id
_entity_poly.type
_entity_poly.pdbx_seq_one_letter_code
_entity_poly.pdbx_strand_id
1 'polypeptide(L)' 'PCYYGIDTPYKVDLVAATHSIKETEKFIGADSLAYISIEGLHKALRDGENKFCNACFDGKYPVKSSSMESPQLMLFDKK' A
#
# COMPACT_ATOMS: atom_id res chain seq x y z
N PRO A 1 5.83 -0.98 2.05
CA PRO A 1 6.45 0.34 2.33
C PRO A 1 5.97 1.36 1.30
N CYS A 2 5.73 2.61 1.70
CA CYS A 2 5.41 3.73 0.81
C CYS A 2 6.70 4.43 0.35
N TYR A 3 6.74 4.88 -0.91
CA TYR A 3 7.87 5.64 -1.47
C TYR A 3 7.54 7.12 -1.72
N TYR A 4 6.32 7.55 -1.45
CA TYR A 4 5.85 8.92 -1.74
C TYR A 4 5.70 9.80 -0.49
N GLY A 5 6.53 9.55 0.53
CA GLY A 5 6.65 10.45 1.69
C GLY A 5 5.76 10.15 2.88
N ILE A 6 5.01 9.04 2.87
CA ILE A 6 4.35 8.52 4.08
C ILE A 6 5.35 7.61 4.80
N ASP A 7 5.61 7.90 6.07
CA ASP A 7 6.46 7.06 6.91
C ASP A 7 5.74 5.73 7.19
N THR A 8 6.32 4.64 6.72
CA THR A 8 5.80 3.27 6.91
C THR A 8 6.96 2.34 7.24
N PRO A 9 6.76 1.33 8.11
CA PRO A 9 7.78 0.33 8.40
C PRO A 9 8.29 -0.41 7.16
N TYR A 10 9.41 -1.13 7.32
CA TYR A 10 9.92 -2.00 6.27
C TYR A 10 8.91 -3.09 5.94
N LYS A 11 8.96 -3.60 4.70
CA LYS A 11 8.00 -4.61 4.23
C LYS A 11 7.93 -5.83 5.15
N VAL A 12 9.07 -6.27 5.69
CA VAL A 12 9.18 -7.43 6.58
C VAL A 12 8.48 -7.22 7.93
N ASP A 13 8.31 -5.97 8.34
CA ASP A 13 7.68 -5.60 9.62
C ASP A 13 6.16 -5.42 9.49
N LEU A 14 5.62 -5.41 8.26
CA LEU A 14 4.18 -5.25 8.02
C LEU A 14 3.47 -6.61 8.12
N VAL A 15 2.54 -6.73 9.07
CA VAL A 15 1.81 -7.99 9.31
C VAL A 15 1.14 -8.56 8.06
N ALA A 16 0.48 -7.70 7.26
CA ALA A 16 -0.19 -8.12 6.03
C ALA A 16 0.77 -8.51 4.88
N ALA A 17 2.07 -8.22 5.01
CA ALA A 17 3.08 -8.62 4.03
C ALA A 17 3.73 -9.97 4.35
N THR A 18 3.64 -10.43 5.59
CA THR A 18 4.27 -11.67 6.08
C THR A 18 3.29 -12.72 6.56
N HIS A 19 2.04 -12.33 6.83
CA HIS A 19 0.98 -13.20 7.33
C HIS A 19 -0.23 -13.16 6.40
N SER A 20 -0.88 -14.31 6.24
CA SER A 20 -2.21 -14.42 5.65
C SER A 20 -3.26 -13.76 6.55
N ILE A 21 -4.49 -13.62 6.03
CA ILE A 21 -5.63 -13.08 6.80
C ILE A 21 -5.88 -13.94 8.06
N LYS A 22 -5.83 -15.26 7.95
CA LYS A 22 -6.08 -16.17 9.08
C LYS A 22 -4.96 -16.15 10.12
N GLU A 23 -3.72 -16.02 9.68
CA GLU A 23 -2.61 -15.83 10.61
C GLU A 23 -2.69 -14.48 11.32
N THR A 24 -3.09 -13.42 10.60
CA THR A 24 -3.29 -12.09 11.20
C THR A 24 -4.44 -12.10 12.21
N GLU A 25 -5.58 -12.73 11.89
CA GLU A 25 -6.73 -12.91 12.78
C GLU A 25 -6.31 -13.56 14.10
N LYS A 26 -5.53 -14.65 14.01
CA LYS A 26 -4.97 -15.33 15.18
C LYS A 26 -3.95 -14.47 15.93
N PHE A 27 -3.07 -13.77 15.21
CA PHE A 27 -2.02 -12.94 15.79
C PHE A 27 -2.59 -11.80 16.65
N ILE A 28 -3.67 -11.16 16.20
CA ILE A 28 -4.33 -10.07 16.95
C ILE A 28 -5.36 -10.57 17.97
N GLY A 29 -5.70 -11.87 17.95
CA GLY A 29 -6.67 -12.47 18.87
C GLY A 29 -8.14 -12.12 18.57
N ALA A 30 -8.49 -11.88 17.30
CA ALA A 30 -9.86 -11.55 16.91
C ALA A 30 -10.69 -12.80 16.62
N ASP A 31 -12.01 -12.74 16.85
CA ASP A 31 -12.95 -13.80 16.45
C ASP A 31 -13.11 -13.89 14.92
N SER A 32 -12.92 -12.77 14.23
CA SER A 32 -12.94 -12.69 12.76
C SER A 32 -12.14 -11.49 12.26
N LEU A 33 -11.57 -11.60 11.06
CA LEU A 33 -10.89 -10.50 10.37
C LEU A 33 -11.27 -10.45 8.88
N ALA A 34 -11.55 -9.24 8.40
CA ALA A 34 -11.69 -8.95 6.98
C ALA A 34 -11.09 -7.57 6.66
N TYR A 35 -10.50 -7.45 5.45
CA TYR A 35 -10.04 -6.18 4.91
C TYR A 35 -11.07 -5.63 3.91
N ILE A 36 -11.11 -4.31 3.75
CA ILE A 36 -11.81 -3.69 2.62
C ILE A 36 -11.12 -4.11 1.30
N SER A 37 -11.90 -4.42 0.27
CA SER A 37 -11.31 -4.67 -1.05
C SER A 37 -10.82 -3.37 -1.69
N ILE A 38 -9.86 -3.46 -2.60
CA ILE A 38 -9.35 -2.28 -3.32
C ILE A 38 -10.48 -1.59 -4.10
N GLU A 39 -11.35 -2.37 -4.74
CA GLU A 39 -12.51 -1.86 -5.46
C GLU A 39 -13.49 -1.15 -4.51
N GLY A 40 -13.71 -1.73 -3.33
CA GLY A 40 -14.53 -1.13 -2.27
C GLY A 40 -13.96 0.20 -1.79
N LEU A 41 -12.63 0.30 -1.64
CA LEU A 41 -11.93 1.53 -1.28
C LEU A 41 -12.12 2.62 -2.35
N HIS A 42 -11.88 2.32 -3.62
CA HIS A 42 -12.07 3.30 -4.71
C HIS A 42 -13.54 3.75 -4.81
N LYS A 43 -14.50 2.82 -4.64
CA LYS A 43 -15.93 3.15 -4.60
C LYS A 43 -16.26 4.10 -3.46
N ALA A 44 -15.71 3.88 -2.26
CA ALA A 44 -15.93 4.74 -1.09
C ALA A 44 -15.39 6.16 -1.31
N LEU A 45 -14.26 6.30 -2.00
CA LEU A 45 -13.65 7.58 -2.36
C LEU A 45 -14.30 8.26 -3.57
N ARG A 46 -15.28 7.62 -4.22
CA ARG A 46 -15.87 8.06 -5.50
C ARG A 46 -14.81 8.24 -6.59
N ASP A 47 -13.78 7.40 -6.55
CA ASP A 47 -12.66 7.43 -7.48
C ASP A 47 -12.96 6.56 -8.70
N GLY A 48 -13.64 7.13 -9.69
CA GLY A 48 -14.07 6.42 -10.90
C GLY A 48 -12.97 6.16 -11.93
N GLU A 49 -11.79 6.76 -11.78
CA GLU A 49 -10.68 6.68 -12.77
C GLU A 49 -9.36 6.23 -12.13
N ASN A 50 -9.39 5.63 -10.94
CA ASN A 50 -8.19 5.19 -10.20
C ASN A 50 -7.14 6.31 -10.05
N LYS A 51 -7.59 7.53 -9.70
CA LYS A 51 -6.74 8.72 -9.57
C LYS A 51 -5.86 8.66 -8.32
N PHE A 52 -6.25 7.88 -7.32
CA PHE A 52 -5.49 7.73 -6.09
C PHE A 52 -4.45 6.62 -6.19
N CYS A 53 -3.26 6.88 -5.65
CA CYS A 53 -2.24 5.87 -5.47
C CYS A 53 -2.68 4.85 -4.42
N ASN A 54 -2.70 3.57 -4.79
CA ASN A 54 -3.01 2.43 -3.93
C ASN A 54 -1.83 1.42 -3.84
N ALA A 55 -0.63 1.83 -4.25
CA ALA A 55 0.56 0.97 -4.36
C ALA A 55 0.99 0.32 -3.04
N CYS A 56 0.62 0.89 -1.89
CA CYS A 56 0.85 0.26 -0.60
C CYS A 56 0.07 -1.05 -0.41
N PHE A 57 -1.01 -1.24 -1.17
CA PHE A 57 -1.89 -2.42 -1.09
C PHE A 57 -1.57 -3.44 -2.18
N ASP A 58 -1.38 -3.02 -3.44
CA ASP A 58 -1.17 -3.92 -4.58
C ASP A 58 0.27 -3.98 -5.11
N GLY A 59 1.15 -3.12 -4.59
CA GLY A 59 2.55 -3.02 -5.00
C GLY A 59 2.78 -2.30 -6.33
N LYS A 60 1.75 -1.80 -7.01
CA LYS A 60 1.87 -1.18 -8.35
C LYS A 60 2.13 0.31 -8.24
N TYR A 61 3.40 0.68 -8.14
CA TYR A 61 3.83 2.07 -8.12
C TYR A 61 3.66 2.75 -9.49
N PRO A 62 2.90 3.86 -9.60
CA PRO A 62 2.68 4.57 -10.86
C PRO A 62 3.97 5.16 -11.47
N VAL A 63 4.92 5.54 -10.62
CA VAL A 63 6.23 6.07 -11.01
C VAL A 63 7.22 4.90 -11.01
N LYS A 64 7.82 4.65 -12.18
CA LYS A 64 8.90 3.66 -12.30
C LYS A 64 10.14 4.23 -11.62
N SER A 65 10.71 3.50 -10.65
CA SER A 65 12.01 3.85 -10.07
C SER A 65 13.10 3.69 -11.14
N SER A 66 13.73 4.78 -11.57
CA SER A 66 14.82 4.76 -12.56
C SER A 66 16.17 4.36 -11.97
N SER A 67 16.32 4.28 -10.65
CA SER A 67 17.51 3.75 -9.99
C SER A 67 17.21 3.58 -8.50
N MET A 68 17.71 2.49 -7.90
CA MET A 68 17.56 2.19 -6.48
C MET A 68 18.53 3.00 -5.58
N GLU A 69 18.77 4.28 -5.89
CA GLU A 69 19.73 5.09 -5.10
C GLU A 69 19.11 6.26 -4.35
N SER A 70 17.83 6.57 -4.54
CA SER A 70 17.14 7.55 -3.70
C SER A 70 15.62 7.38 -3.82
N PRO A 71 14.89 6.95 -2.78
CA PRO A 71 13.46 6.65 -2.89
C PRO A 71 12.56 7.87 -3.15
N GLN A 72 13.07 9.11 -3.08
CA GLN A 72 12.24 10.33 -3.04
C GLN A 72 12.49 11.37 -4.14
N LEU A 73 13.24 11.10 -5.22
CA LEU A 73 13.70 12.17 -6.12
C LEU A 73 13.15 12.18 -7.56
N MET A 74 11.90 11.77 -7.81
CA MET A 74 11.31 11.85 -9.17
C MET A 74 9.88 12.41 -9.22
N LEU A 75 9.22 12.65 -8.07
CA LEU A 75 7.81 13.09 -8.05
C LEU A 75 7.64 14.60 -8.33
N PHE A 76 8.66 15.40 -8.03
CA PHE A 76 8.63 16.86 -8.16
C PHE A 76 9.27 17.38 -9.47
N ASP A 77 9.83 16.49 -10.29
CA ASP A 77 10.56 16.86 -11.51
C ASP A 77 9.67 17.07 -12.73
N LYS A 78 8.36 16.82 -12.60
CA LYS A 78 7.40 17.15 -13.67
C LYS A 78 6.88 18.57 -13.47
N LYS A 79 7.62 19.53 -14.04
CA LYS A 79 7.07 20.80 -14.51
C LYS A 79 6.54 20.65 -15.93
#